data_AF-A0A2T4N610-F1
#
_entry.id   AF-A0A2T4N610-F1
#
_cell.length_a   1.000
_cell.length_b   1.000
_cell.length_c   1.000
_cell.angle_alpha   90.00
_cell.angle_beta   90.00
_cell.angle_gamma   90.00
#
_symmetry.space_group_name_H-M   'P 1'
#
loop_
_entity.id
_entity.type
_entity.pdbx_description
1 polymer ?
#
loop_
_entity_poly.entity_id
_entity_poly.type
_entity_poly.pdbx_seq_one_letter_code
_entity_poly.pdbx_strand_id
1 'polypeptide(L)'
;MDAWEKLTNPTKLRANLMSASVYISSYEMCRDFIISKPKDFFTDNWGINGETLSEEYSKDVMSFGRSPLKASLLWFKEQGAISDTDIEHFEKAIAHRNEIAHNLPKFISEPDYEVDVGIFNTMLEVTNKIGVFWVMNYELSIHPDYSVQEIDEKGIQVGTIMMIKMMMQIAFGQEPEEGYYYNEIKKAIDKR
;
A
#
# COMPACT_ATOMS: atom_id res chain seq x y z
N MET A 1 22.23 -27.66 -7.34
CA MET A 1 22.32 -27.84 -5.87
C MET A 1 21.52 -26.76 -5.17
N ASP A 2 21.64 -25.53 -5.66
CA ASP A 2 21.00 -24.31 -5.14
C ASP A 2 19.46 -24.35 -5.15
N ALA A 3 18.84 -24.91 -6.19
CA ALA A 3 17.38 -25.08 -6.25
C ALA A 3 16.84 -25.98 -5.12
N TRP A 4 17.49 -27.12 -4.91
CA TRP A 4 17.17 -28.03 -3.80
C TRP A 4 17.47 -27.39 -2.45
N GLU A 5 18.55 -26.62 -2.34
CA GLU A 5 18.86 -25.89 -1.12
C GLU A 5 17.77 -24.86 -0.78
N LYS A 6 17.35 -24.05 -1.74
CA LYS A 6 16.28 -23.04 -1.56
C LYS A 6 14.96 -23.67 -1.13
N LEU A 7 14.60 -24.80 -1.73
CA LEU A 7 13.36 -25.52 -1.42
C LEU A 7 13.42 -26.32 -0.12
N THR A 8 14.56 -26.93 0.23
CA THR A 8 14.65 -27.88 1.37
C THR A 8 15.27 -27.28 2.63
N ASN A 9 16.00 -26.15 2.53
CA ASN A 9 16.47 -25.42 3.70
C ASN A 9 15.28 -24.71 4.37
N PRO A 10 14.90 -25.08 5.61
CA PRO A 10 13.70 -24.55 6.25
C PRO A 10 13.73 -23.03 6.42
N THR A 11 14.91 -22.45 6.67
CA THR A 11 15.07 -21.01 6.84
C THR A 11 14.82 -20.27 5.52
N LYS A 12 15.41 -20.75 4.42
CA LYS A 12 15.25 -20.14 3.09
C LYS A 12 13.80 -20.27 2.60
N LEU A 13 13.23 -21.48 2.67
CA LEU A 13 11.85 -21.72 2.24
C LEU A 13 10.86 -20.83 3.00
N ARG A 14 10.96 -20.76 4.34
CA ARG A 14 10.08 -19.93 5.17
C ARG A 14 10.23 -18.45 4.84
N ALA A 15 11.46 -17.95 4.71
CA ALA A 15 11.73 -16.56 4.39
C ALA A 15 11.11 -16.17 3.03
N ASN A 16 11.22 -17.03 2.02
CA ASN A 16 10.70 -16.74 0.67
C ASN A 16 9.17 -16.80 0.62
N LEU A 17 8.55 -17.78 1.30
CA LEU A 17 7.09 -17.81 1.46
C LEU A 17 6.57 -16.59 2.20
N MET A 18 7.27 -16.17 3.27
CA MET A 18 6.90 -14.98 4.04
C MET A 18 7.03 -13.72 3.19
N SER A 19 8.15 -13.56 2.48
CA SER A 19 8.40 -12.40 1.61
C SER A 19 7.35 -12.28 0.51
N ALA A 20 7.01 -13.38 -0.16
CA ALA A 20 5.96 -13.40 -1.17
C ALA A 20 4.59 -13.00 -0.58
N SER A 21 4.25 -13.55 0.59
CA SER A 21 2.97 -13.27 1.27
C SER A 21 2.86 -11.81 1.71
N VAL A 22 3.92 -11.27 2.31
CA VAL A 22 4.03 -9.86 2.72
C VAL A 22 3.93 -8.95 1.49
N TYR A 23 4.68 -9.24 0.43
CA TYR A 23 4.64 -8.43 -0.79
C TYR A 23 3.23 -8.36 -1.39
N ILE A 24 2.58 -9.52 -1.60
CA ILE A 24 1.22 -9.57 -2.16
C ILE A 24 0.26 -8.79 -1.26
N SER A 25 0.28 -9.04 0.05
CA SER A 25 -0.63 -8.39 1.00
C SER A 25 -0.45 -6.87 1.00
N SER A 26 0.80 -6.40 1.08
CA SER A 26 1.11 -4.96 1.01
C SER A 26 0.69 -4.34 -0.32
N TYR A 27 0.91 -5.02 -1.45
CA TYR A 27 0.46 -4.52 -2.75
C TYR A 27 -1.06 -4.34 -2.78
N GLU A 28 -1.83 -5.32 -2.30
CA GLU A 28 -3.29 -5.22 -2.27
C GLU A 28 -3.73 -4.05 -1.38
N MET A 29 -3.11 -3.87 -0.20
CA MET A 29 -3.37 -2.73 0.69
C MET A 29 -3.04 -1.38 0.02
N CYS A 30 -1.90 -1.28 -0.67
CA CYS A 30 -1.52 -0.06 -1.40
C CYS A 30 -2.49 0.24 -2.54
N ARG A 31 -2.83 -0.77 -3.34
CA ARG A 31 -3.80 -0.64 -4.43
C ARG A 31 -5.14 -0.16 -3.90
N ASP A 32 -5.67 -0.82 -2.88
CA ASP A 32 -7.00 -0.53 -2.36
C ASP A 32 -7.05 0.88 -1.77
N PHE A 33 -5.99 1.31 -1.08
CA PHE A 33 -5.84 2.69 -0.62
C PHE A 33 -5.84 3.70 -1.78
N ILE A 34 -5.05 3.47 -2.83
CA ILE A 34 -4.97 4.38 -3.98
C ILE A 34 -6.32 4.48 -4.70
N ILE A 35 -7.06 3.37 -4.82
CA ILE A 35 -8.39 3.36 -5.44
C ILE A 35 -9.43 4.04 -4.55
N SER A 36 -9.37 3.83 -3.23
CA SER A 36 -10.40 4.35 -2.33
C SER A 36 -10.39 5.87 -2.27
N LYS A 37 -9.23 6.52 -2.31
CA LYS A 37 -9.15 7.97 -2.10
C LYS A 37 -9.96 8.80 -3.11
N PRO A 38 -9.83 8.62 -4.43
CA PRO A 38 -10.70 9.34 -5.36
C PRO A 38 -12.18 8.96 -5.21
N LYS A 39 -12.49 7.71 -4.84
CA LYS A 39 -13.88 7.33 -4.54
C LYS A 39 -14.44 8.07 -3.34
N ASP A 40 -13.67 8.13 -2.26
CA ASP A 40 -14.02 8.87 -1.04
C ASP A 40 -14.27 10.35 -1.37
N PHE A 41 -13.45 10.94 -2.26
CA PHE A 41 -13.61 12.33 -2.74
C PHE A 41 -14.96 12.56 -3.45
N PHE A 42 -15.32 11.63 -4.34
CA PHE A 42 -16.50 11.74 -5.21
C PHE A 42 -17.70 10.95 -4.68
N THR A 43 -17.74 10.63 -3.39
CA THR A 43 -18.90 9.97 -2.77
C THR A 43 -19.89 11.00 -2.29
N ASP A 44 -21.09 11.03 -2.90
CA ASP A 44 -22.17 11.95 -2.52
C ASP A 44 -22.84 11.51 -1.21
N ASN A 45 -23.05 10.20 -1.04
CA ASN A 45 -23.74 9.64 0.12
C ASN A 45 -23.29 8.21 0.43
N TRP A 46 -23.28 7.88 1.72
CA TRP A 46 -23.08 6.52 2.23
C TRP A 46 -24.43 5.91 2.62
N GLY A 47 -24.98 5.08 1.75
CA GLY A 47 -26.30 4.46 1.93
C GLY A 47 -26.23 3.00 2.39
N ILE A 48 -27.40 2.40 2.66
CA ILE A 48 -27.53 0.98 3.05
C ILE A 48 -26.95 0.02 1.99
N ASN A 49 -26.92 0.45 0.72
CA ASN A 49 -26.42 -0.33 -0.40
C ASN A 49 -24.94 -0.03 -0.75
N GLY A 50 -24.24 0.77 0.06
CA GLY A 50 -22.85 1.18 -0.17
C GLY A 50 -22.70 2.65 -0.58
N GLU A 51 -21.50 2.99 -1.06
CA GLU A 51 -21.15 4.32 -1.57
C GLU A 51 -21.95 4.64 -2.84
N THR A 52 -22.53 5.84 -2.90
CA THR A 52 -23.06 6.40 -4.15
C THR A 52 -22.03 7.38 -4.70
N LEU A 53 -21.37 6.99 -5.78
CA LEU A 53 -20.40 7.84 -6.46
C LEU A 53 -21.12 8.86 -7.35
N SER A 54 -20.62 10.08 -7.35
CA SER A 54 -21.11 11.17 -8.19
C SER A 54 -20.77 10.91 -9.67
N GLU A 55 -21.45 11.60 -10.60
CA GLU A 55 -21.15 11.45 -12.02
C GLU A 55 -19.73 11.93 -12.37
N GLU A 56 -19.19 12.85 -11.59
CA GLU A 56 -17.84 13.40 -11.72
C GLU A 56 -16.78 12.32 -11.53
N TYR A 57 -16.97 11.31 -10.67
CA TYR A 57 -16.03 10.19 -10.57
C TYR A 57 -15.81 9.51 -11.93
N SER A 58 -16.88 9.32 -12.70
CA SER A 58 -16.79 8.70 -14.02
C SER A 58 -16.07 9.60 -15.03
N LYS A 59 -16.35 10.91 -14.99
CA LYS A 59 -15.81 11.91 -15.92
C LYS A 59 -14.35 12.26 -15.63
N ASP A 60 -13.98 12.35 -14.36
CA ASP A 60 -12.71 12.91 -13.91
C ASP A 60 -11.70 11.82 -13.55
N VAL A 61 -12.15 10.65 -13.09
CA VAL A 61 -11.26 9.53 -12.73
C VAL A 61 -11.33 8.44 -13.80
N MET A 62 -12.51 7.86 -14.04
CA MET A 62 -12.62 6.68 -14.92
C MET A 62 -12.45 6.98 -16.42
N SER A 63 -12.45 8.26 -16.82
CA SER A 63 -12.14 8.67 -18.21
C SER A 63 -10.71 8.32 -18.63
N PHE A 64 -9.78 8.21 -17.67
CA PHE A 64 -8.40 7.76 -17.91
C PHE A 64 -8.30 6.28 -18.31
N GLY A 65 -9.31 5.45 -18.00
CA GLY A 65 -9.36 4.06 -18.45
C GLY A 65 -10.20 3.13 -17.57
N ARG A 66 -10.31 1.88 -18.02
CA ARG A 66 -11.18 0.86 -17.37
C ARG A 66 -10.64 0.30 -16.05
N SER A 67 -9.33 0.38 -15.83
CA SER A 67 -8.70 -0.13 -14.59
C SER A 67 -8.81 0.94 -13.51
N PRO A 68 -9.54 0.69 -12.40
CA PRO A 68 -9.67 1.68 -11.34
C PRO A 68 -8.32 2.12 -10.78
N LEU A 69 -7.38 1.19 -10.57
CA LEU A 69 -6.04 1.53 -10.11
C LEU A 69 -5.32 2.49 -11.08
N LYS A 70 -5.34 2.18 -12.38
CA LYS A 70 -4.66 3.00 -13.39
C LYS A 70 -5.31 4.38 -13.50
N ALA A 71 -6.63 4.43 -13.47
CA ALA A 71 -7.41 5.65 -13.47
C ALA A 71 -7.08 6.52 -12.26
N SER A 72 -7.05 5.94 -11.05
CA SER A 72 -6.68 6.64 -9.81
C SER A 72 -5.25 7.17 -9.84
N LEU A 73 -4.27 6.38 -10.31
CA LEU A 73 -2.88 6.85 -10.45
C LEU A 73 -2.77 8.05 -11.40
N LEU A 74 -3.47 8.00 -12.55
CA LEU A 74 -3.47 9.10 -13.51
C LEU A 74 -4.19 10.34 -12.97
N TRP A 75 -5.28 10.15 -12.22
CA TRP A 75 -5.95 11.24 -11.52
C TRP A 75 -5.02 11.91 -10.50
N PHE A 76 -4.33 11.14 -9.66
CA PHE A 76 -3.35 11.70 -8.71
C PHE A 76 -2.19 12.41 -9.39
N LYS A 77 -1.76 11.94 -10.57
CA LYS A 77 -0.79 12.67 -11.38
C LYS A 77 -1.34 14.01 -11.86
N GLU A 78 -2.56 14.06 -12.37
CA GLU A 78 -3.21 15.32 -12.78
C GLU A 78 -3.37 16.31 -11.62
N GLN A 79 -3.61 15.80 -10.40
CA GLN A 79 -3.64 16.62 -9.19
C GLN A 79 -2.23 17.07 -8.71
N GLY A 80 -1.15 16.61 -9.36
CA GLY A 80 0.22 16.95 -9.00
C GLY A 80 0.79 16.17 -7.82
N ALA A 81 0.13 15.10 -7.36
CA ALA A 81 0.56 14.31 -6.21
C ALA A 81 1.76 13.40 -6.52
N ILE A 82 1.83 12.90 -7.75
CA ILE A 82 2.85 11.95 -8.21
C ILE A 82 3.28 12.26 -9.65
N SER A 83 4.45 11.75 -10.04
CA SER A 83 5.04 11.93 -11.38
C SER A 83 4.83 10.73 -12.31
N ASP A 84 5.19 10.87 -13.59
CA ASP A 84 5.22 9.73 -14.53
C ASP A 84 6.17 8.62 -14.07
N THR A 85 7.33 8.98 -13.51
CA THR A 85 8.27 8.00 -12.93
C THR A 85 7.66 7.23 -11.76
N ASP A 86 6.83 7.88 -10.95
CA ASP A 86 6.11 7.20 -9.86
C ASP A 86 5.09 6.18 -10.41
N ILE A 87 4.40 6.51 -11.51
CA ILE A 87 3.49 5.58 -12.18
C ILE A 87 4.28 4.39 -12.74
N GLU A 88 5.41 4.63 -13.41
CA GLU A 88 6.28 3.55 -13.93
C GLU A 88 6.78 2.62 -12.81
N HIS A 89 7.14 3.17 -11.64
CA HIS A 89 7.49 2.37 -10.47
C HIS A 89 6.32 1.51 -10.00
N PHE A 90 5.11 2.07 -9.95
CA PHE A 90 3.94 1.29 -9.55
C PHE A 90 3.58 0.22 -10.59
N GLU A 91 3.75 0.50 -11.88
CA GLU A 91 3.55 -0.51 -12.94
C GLU A 91 4.52 -1.70 -12.80
N LYS A 92 5.78 -1.45 -12.40
CA LYS A 92 6.72 -2.53 -12.03
C LYS A 92 6.22 -3.34 -10.84
N ALA A 93 5.61 -2.69 -9.84
CA ALA A 93 5.02 -3.38 -8.70
C ALA A 93 3.83 -4.27 -9.10
N ILE A 94 2.97 -3.80 -10.01
CA ILE A 94 1.88 -4.61 -10.59
C ILE A 94 2.45 -5.86 -11.30
N ALA A 95 3.47 -5.67 -12.13
CA ALA A 95 4.11 -6.76 -12.88
C ALA A 95 4.74 -7.79 -11.94
N HIS A 96 5.48 -7.34 -10.94
CA HIS A 96 6.14 -8.23 -9.98
C HIS A 96 5.14 -8.96 -9.08
N ARG A 97 4.06 -8.30 -8.63
CA ARG A 97 2.96 -8.97 -7.93
C ARG A 97 2.37 -10.11 -8.77
N ASN A 98 2.11 -9.86 -10.05
CA ASN A 98 1.56 -10.88 -10.96
C ASN A 98 2.55 -12.02 -11.17
N GLU A 99 3.85 -11.72 -11.25
CA GLU A 99 4.89 -12.71 -11.35
C GLU A 99 4.91 -13.63 -10.12
N ILE A 100 4.91 -13.07 -8.91
CA ILE A 100 4.86 -13.84 -7.65
C ILE A 100 3.58 -14.68 -7.59
N ALA A 101 2.42 -14.07 -7.86
CA ALA A 101 1.12 -14.74 -7.75
C ALA A 101 0.99 -15.94 -8.71
N HIS A 102 1.53 -15.83 -9.92
CA HIS A 102 1.46 -16.91 -10.92
C HIS A 102 2.61 -17.91 -10.84
N ASN A 103 3.77 -17.50 -10.29
CA ASN A 103 4.98 -18.31 -10.29
C ASN A 103 5.55 -18.59 -8.89
N LEU A 104 4.73 -18.55 -7.83
CA LEU A 104 5.19 -18.80 -6.45
C LEU A 104 6.08 -20.06 -6.30
N PRO A 105 5.81 -21.20 -6.98
CA PRO A 105 6.73 -22.34 -6.94
C PRO A 105 8.16 -22.01 -7.35
N LYS A 106 8.36 -21.11 -8.32
CA LYS A 106 9.67 -20.63 -8.74
C LYS A 106 10.34 -19.79 -7.65
N PHE A 107 9.60 -18.87 -7.02
CA PHE A 107 10.11 -18.03 -5.93
C PHE A 107 10.61 -18.83 -4.72
N ILE A 108 10.17 -20.09 -4.55
CA ILE A 108 10.63 -20.96 -3.46
C ILE A 108 11.62 -22.05 -3.89
N SER A 109 11.83 -22.26 -5.20
CA SER A 109 12.66 -23.37 -5.69
C SER A 109 13.72 -22.99 -6.71
N GLU A 110 13.62 -21.83 -7.36
CA GLU A 110 14.58 -21.35 -8.36
C GLU A 110 15.43 -20.22 -7.76
N PRO A 111 16.78 -20.30 -7.76
CA PRO A 111 17.65 -19.30 -7.14
C PRO A 111 17.46 -17.87 -7.67
N ASP A 112 17.13 -17.73 -8.95
CA ASP A 112 17.04 -16.44 -9.63
C ASP A 112 15.71 -15.70 -9.38
N TYR A 113 14.76 -16.33 -8.69
CA TYR A 113 13.44 -15.75 -8.40
C TYR A 113 13.34 -15.32 -6.94
N GLU A 114 13.47 -14.03 -6.67
CA GLU A 114 13.33 -13.45 -5.34
C GLU A 114 12.35 -12.27 -5.36
N VAL A 115 11.75 -11.98 -4.22
CA VAL A 115 10.96 -10.75 -4.06
C VAL A 115 11.91 -9.55 -4.15
N ASP A 116 11.63 -8.65 -5.08
CA ASP A 116 12.44 -7.46 -5.30
C ASP A 116 12.11 -6.38 -4.26
N VAL A 117 13.02 -6.19 -3.32
CA VAL A 117 12.92 -5.19 -2.24
C VAL A 117 12.93 -3.76 -2.78
N GLY A 118 13.60 -3.50 -3.90
CA GLY A 118 13.61 -2.19 -4.55
C GLY A 118 12.24 -1.84 -5.12
N ILE A 119 11.62 -2.76 -5.86
CA ILE A 119 10.24 -2.61 -6.36
C ILE A 119 9.28 -2.44 -5.18
N PHE A 120 9.43 -3.24 -4.12
CA PHE A 120 8.61 -3.12 -2.92
C PHE A 120 8.72 -1.73 -2.28
N ASN A 121 9.93 -1.21 -2.08
CA ASN A 121 10.13 0.11 -1.47
C ASN A 121 9.55 1.22 -2.32
N THR A 122 9.77 1.20 -3.65
CA THR A 122 9.21 2.22 -4.54
C THR A 122 7.67 2.20 -4.55
N MET A 123 7.03 1.04 -4.46
CA MET A 123 5.57 0.94 -4.30
C MET A 123 5.08 1.63 -3.01
N LEU A 124 5.77 1.42 -1.89
CA LEU A 124 5.44 2.08 -0.62
C LEU A 124 5.68 3.59 -0.69
N GLU A 125 6.75 4.04 -1.35
CA GLU A 125 7.06 5.46 -1.53
C GLU A 125 5.97 6.18 -2.34
N VAL A 126 5.53 5.60 -3.46
CA VAL A 126 4.44 6.17 -4.27
C VAL A 126 3.15 6.25 -3.46
N THR A 127 2.81 5.17 -2.74
CA THR A 127 1.63 5.14 -1.87
C THR A 127 1.71 6.18 -0.75
N ASN A 128 2.90 6.38 -0.17
CA ASN A 128 3.13 7.39 0.85
C ASN A 128 2.98 8.82 0.30
N LYS A 129 3.54 9.11 -0.89
CA LYS A 129 3.36 10.41 -1.56
C LYS A 129 1.87 10.73 -1.76
N ILE A 130 1.11 9.77 -2.28
CA ILE A 130 -0.35 9.91 -2.45
C ILE A 130 -1.04 10.18 -1.11
N GLY A 131 -0.68 9.45 -0.06
CA GLY A 131 -1.29 9.64 1.26
C GLY A 131 -0.95 10.97 1.90
N VAL A 132 0.30 11.43 1.81
CA VAL A 132 0.72 12.76 2.31
C VAL A 132 -0.01 13.85 1.54
N PHE A 133 -0.04 13.76 0.21
CA PHE A 133 -0.80 14.70 -0.63
C PHE A 133 -2.28 14.75 -0.23
N TRP A 134 -2.88 13.58 0.01
CA TRP A 134 -4.28 13.48 0.38
C TRP A 134 -4.58 14.18 1.71
N VAL A 135 -3.74 13.96 2.72
CA VAL A 135 -3.86 14.62 4.03
C VAL A 135 -3.76 16.14 3.88
N MET A 136 -2.74 16.61 3.15
CA MET A 136 -2.46 18.05 2.98
C MET A 136 -3.55 18.80 2.23
N ASN A 137 -4.14 18.20 1.20
CA ASN A 137 -5.05 18.92 0.30
C ASN A 137 -6.52 18.71 0.65
N TYR A 138 -6.88 17.56 1.24
CA TYR A 138 -8.28 17.21 1.46
C TYR A 138 -8.64 17.04 2.93
N GLU A 139 -7.82 16.34 3.73
CA GLU A 139 -8.19 16.05 5.14
C GLU A 139 -7.92 17.25 6.08
N LEU A 140 -6.86 18.02 5.86
CA LEU A 140 -6.57 19.18 6.71
C LEU A 140 -7.50 20.36 6.41
N SER A 141 -7.90 20.53 5.15
CA SER A 141 -8.81 21.58 4.68
C SER A 141 -10.20 21.56 5.36
N ILE A 142 -10.58 20.43 5.94
CA ILE A 142 -11.88 20.24 6.60
C ILE A 142 -11.83 20.35 8.14
N HIS A 143 -10.64 20.46 8.74
CA HIS A 143 -10.52 20.57 10.19
C HIS A 143 -10.41 22.03 10.66
N PRO A 144 -11.38 22.55 11.43
CA PRO A 144 -11.43 23.96 11.84
C PRO A 144 -10.28 24.39 12.77
N ASP A 145 -9.63 23.44 13.45
CA ASP A 145 -8.55 23.71 14.41
C ASP A 145 -7.17 23.83 13.75
N TYR A 146 -7.00 23.32 12.52
CA TYR A 146 -5.74 23.42 11.78
C TYR A 146 -5.76 24.64 10.85
N SER A 147 -5.66 25.83 11.46
CA SER A 147 -5.46 27.08 10.73
C SER A 147 -4.02 27.19 10.22
N VAL A 148 -3.71 26.58 9.07
CA VAL A 148 -2.48 26.76 8.24
C VAL A 148 -1.20 27.09 9.03
N GLN A 149 -0.96 26.39 10.14
CA GLN A 149 0.40 26.31 10.66
C GLN A 149 1.21 25.47 9.66
N GLU A 150 2.48 25.78 9.48
CA GLU A 150 3.39 25.01 8.63
C GLU A 150 3.45 23.56 9.16
N ILE A 151 2.57 22.71 8.65
CA ILE A 151 2.56 21.29 8.96
C ILE A 151 3.79 20.70 8.28
N ASP A 152 4.65 20.06 9.07
CA ASP A 152 5.78 19.32 8.53
C ASP A 152 5.27 18.09 7.77
N GLU A 153 5.19 18.20 6.44
CA GLU A 153 4.78 17.11 5.55
C GLU A 153 5.59 15.83 5.79
N LYS A 154 6.86 15.95 6.21
CA LYS A 154 7.73 14.80 6.49
C LYS A 154 7.33 14.07 7.78
N GLY A 155 6.63 14.75 8.67
CA GLY A 155 6.08 14.18 9.91
C GLY A 155 4.77 13.42 9.71
N ILE A 156 4.12 13.55 8.54
CA ILE A 156 2.85 12.90 8.27
C ILE A 156 3.04 11.38 8.13
N GLN A 157 2.26 10.62 8.90
CA GLN A 157 2.27 9.16 8.86
C GLN A 157 0.98 8.64 8.22
N VAL A 158 1.11 8.00 7.07
CA VAL A 158 -0.01 7.39 6.36
C VAL A 158 -0.37 6.06 7.02
N GLY A 159 -1.61 5.92 7.51
CA GLY A 159 -2.06 4.74 8.26
C GLY A 159 -1.83 3.41 7.54
N THR A 160 -2.09 3.34 6.23
CA THR A 160 -1.81 2.13 5.42
C THR A 160 -0.33 1.76 5.43
N ILE A 161 0.56 2.74 5.34
CA ILE A 161 2.01 2.54 5.39
C ILE A 161 2.45 2.08 6.78
N MET A 162 1.86 2.65 7.84
CA MET A 162 2.11 2.21 9.22
C MET A 162 1.70 0.75 9.43
N MET A 163 0.52 0.35 8.94
CA MET A 163 0.04 -1.03 9.03
C MET A 163 0.93 -2.00 8.27
N ILE A 164 1.40 -1.64 7.06
CA ILE A 164 2.35 -2.46 6.30
C ILE A 164 3.67 -2.62 7.05
N LYS A 165 4.24 -1.53 7.59
CA LYS A 165 5.48 -1.58 8.37
C LYS A 165 5.34 -2.46 9.60
N MET A 166 4.23 -2.34 10.33
CA MET A 166 3.90 -3.19 11.47
C MET A 166 3.82 -4.67 11.04
N MET A 167 3.08 -4.98 9.97
CA MET A 167 2.95 -6.34 9.44
C MET A 167 4.32 -6.93 9.06
N MET A 168 5.18 -6.16 8.40
CA MET A 168 6.54 -6.59 8.07
C MET A 168 7.36 -6.92 9.31
N GLN A 169 7.32 -6.04 10.32
CA GLN A 169 8.08 -6.27 11.55
C GLN A 169 7.63 -7.54 12.26
N ILE A 170 6.32 -7.79 12.33
CA ILE A 170 5.78 -9.03 12.90
C ILE A 170 6.23 -10.25 12.06
N ALA A 171 6.01 -10.19 10.75
CA ALA A 171 6.27 -11.31 9.83
C ALA A 171 7.74 -11.77 9.84
N PHE A 172 8.67 -10.82 10.00
CA PHE A 172 10.11 -11.10 10.00
C PHE A 172 10.73 -11.14 11.41
N GLY A 173 9.93 -11.09 12.48
CA GLY A 173 10.43 -11.13 13.86
C GLY A 173 11.31 -9.93 14.22
N GLN A 174 11.01 -8.76 13.65
CA GLN A 174 11.69 -7.48 13.87
C GLN A 174 10.90 -6.55 14.80
N GLU A 175 9.95 -7.10 15.56
CA GLU A 175 9.29 -6.36 16.63
C GLU A 175 10.29 -5.96 17.73
N PRO A 176 10.02 -4.89 18.51
CA PRO A 176 10.85 -4.53 19.66
C PRO A 176 10.97 -5.66 20.70
N GLU A 177 9.86 -6.36 20.93
CA GLU A 177 9.74 -7.56 21.76
C GLU A 177 8.61 -8.44 21.19
N GLU A 178 8.65 -9.75 21.47
CA GLU A 178 7.67 -10.70 20.92
C GLU A 178 6.24 -10.30 21.32
N GLY A 179 5.38 -10.09 20.32
CA GLY A 179 3.99 -9.70 20.55
C GLY A 179 3.81 -8.25 21.01
N TYR A 180 4.80 -7.38 20.81
CA TYR A 180 4.75 -5.94 21.16
C TYR A 180 3.46 -5.29 20.69
N TYR A 181 3.15 -5.38 19.39
CA TYR A 181 1.99 -4.70 18.81
C TYR A 181 0.66 -5.22 19.37
N TYR A 182 0.55 -6.53 19.55
CA TYR A 182 -0.63 -7.16 20.16
C TYR A 182 -0.83 -6.68 21.61
N ASN A 183 0.23 -6.67 22.40
CA ASN A 183 0.18 -6.28 23.81
C ASN A 183 -0.18 -4.80 23.97
N GLU A 184 0.37 -3.91 23.15
CA GLU A 184 0.05 -2.48 23.20
C GLU A 184 -1.41 -2.19 22.81
N ILE A 185 -1.91 -2.83 21.75
CA ILE A 185 -3.32 -2.68 21.34
C ILE A 185 -4.25 -3.21 22.44
N LYS A 186 -3.94 -4.39 23.01
CA LYS A 186 -4.73 -4.98 24.09
C LYS A 186 -4.80 -4.04 25.31
N LYS A 187 -3.66 -3.49 25.75
CA LYS A 187 -3.60 -2.49 26.84
C LYS A 187 -4.42 -1.24 26.52
N ALA A 188 -4.47 -0.80 25.27
CA ALA A 188 -5.23 0.38 24.87
C ALA A 188 -6.75 0.12 24.88
N ILE A 189 -7.18 -1.09 24.49
CA ILE A 189 -8.60 -1.50 24.52
C ILE A 189 -9.07 -1.67 25.97
N ASP A 190 -8.29 -2.35 26.82
CA ASP A 190 -8.65 -2.62 28.22
C ASP A 190 -8.73 -1.35 29.09
N LYS A 191 -8.20 -0.22 28.60
CA LYS A 191 -8.27 1.10 29.25
C LYS A 191 -9.50 1.93 28.85
N ARG A 192 -10.29 1.48 27.86
CA ARG A 192 -11.54 2.13 27.42
C ARG A 192 -12.74 1.53 28.13
#